data_AF-A0A936VYS5-F1
#
_entry.id   AF-A0A936VYS5-F1
#
_cell.length_a   1.000
_cell.length_b   1.000
_cell.length_c   1.000
_cell.angle_alpha   90.00
_cell.angle_beta   90.00
_cell.angle_gamma   90.00
#
_symmetry.space_group_name_H-M   'P 1'
#
loop_
_entity.id
_entity.type
_entity.pdbx_description
1 polymer ?
#
loop_
_entity_poly.entity_id
_entity_poly.type
_entity_poly.pdbx_seq_one_letter_code
_entity_poly.pdbx_strand_id
1 'polypeptide(L)'
;MKLKNQLVVLAFFCFALTNLMSQSYIASPISKYKLELDKKFKKYEVYELNIENMFASLKTRGIRTEVNLVAGSHNWNLELFENDIFSKNYVRSIGDNNGVHRSNVRPIQSYVGNISGLRGGNVIFSISKDVLIASIEYNGTIYYIENLKGLVEDATSNEIIIYQASDVIENKDVLCGFEATKQISVKTMEPNSDRGHCLIVEVALACDYSVYLVRGHGSDAWASGILALVAGNFDDEFGHRVEMDVAGTFVALSQIADPWYFSTTINEHLSQHVLWGNGGGYGVGYDVATAWTRKYTGGVVGLAYLGVVCTSNRYNVCSDFSGIDNINRQLQAHELGHNFNAIHDNGGSYIMAPVVNGSSTWSLLSIGAINSHMLSRGCLGSCGNVEPPEAAFSATPISGCVP
;
A
#
# COMPACT_ATOMS: atom_id res chain seq x y z
N MET A 1 76.37 -23.42 -10.77
CA MET A 1 75.39 -23.77 -9.72
C MET A 1 74.46 -22.57 -9.55
N LYS A 2 73.15 -22.78 -9.61
CA LYS A 2 72.10 -21.82 -10.04
C LYS A 2 71.94 -20.60 -9.12
N LEU A 3 71.92 -19.39 -9.70
CA LEU A 3 71.28 -18.20 -9.11
C LEU A 3 69.75 -18.38 -9.19
N LYS A 4 69.04 -18.17 -8.08
CA LYS A 4 67.57 -18.03 -8.06
C LYS A 4 67.23 -16.56 -7.81
N ASN A 5 66.70 -15.92 -8.85
CA ASN A 5 65.90 -14.70 -8.75
C ASN A 5 64.66 -14.97 -7.89
N GLN A 6 64.41 -14.13 -6.87
CA GLN A 6 63.07 -13.96 -6.34
C GLN A 6 62.64 -12.52 -6.56
N LEU A 7 61.76 -12.37 -7.54
CA LEU A 7 60.98 -11.17 -7.81
C LEU A 7 59.94 -11.04 -6.67
N VAL A 8 60.03 -10.00 -5.86
CA VAL A 8 58.96 -9.64 -4.92
C VAL A 8 57.93 -8.83 -5.71
N VAL A 9 56.81 -9.46 -6.06
CA VAL A 9 55.65 -8.77 -6.64
C VAL A 9 54.89 -8.13 -5.48
N LEU A 10 54.95 -6.81 -5.38
CA LEU A 10 54.10 -6.03 -4.48
C LEU A 10 52.68 -6.01 -5.06
N ALA A 11 51.80 -6.86 -4.54
CA ALA A 11 50.37 -6.81 -4.86
C ALA A 11 49.73 -5.64 -4.10
N PHE A 12 49.50 -4.53 -4.79
CA PHE A 12 48.63 -3.45 -4.31
C PHE A 12 47.19 -3.99 -4.26
N PHE A 13 46.72 -4.39 -3.08
CA PHE A 13 45.31 -4.62 -2.83
C PHE A 13 44.61 -3.24 -2.80
N CYS A 14 44.09 -2.81 -3.94
CA CYS A 14 43.06 -1.76 -3.97
C CYS A 14 41.82 -2.32 -3.26
N PHE A 15 41.65 -1.98 -1.98
CA PHE A 15 40.34 -2.02 -1.36
C PHE A 15 39.45 -1.04 -2.13
N ALA A 16 38.63 -1.57 -3.04
CA ALA A 16 37.50 -0.83 -3.57
C ALA A 16 36.52 -0.63 -2.41
N LEU A 17 36.67 0.49 -1.70
CA LEU A 17 35.60 1.06 -0.90
C LEU A 17 34.46 1.37 -1.87
N THR A 18 33.47 0.48 -1.95
CA THR A 18 32.20 0.79 -2.58
C THR A 18 31.53 1.85 -1.71
N ASN A 19 31.85 3.11 -1.97
CA ASN A 19 31.01 4.21 -1.51
C ASN A 19 29.64 3.98 -2.13
N LEU A 20 28.68 3.50 -1.32
CA LEU A 20 27.26 3.60 -1.64
C LEU A 20 26.94 5.09 -1.71
N MET A 21 27.11 5.69 -2.88
CA MET A 21 26.71 7.07 -3.11
C MET A 21 25.18 7.09 -3.12
N SER A 22 24.59 7.80 -2.15
CA SER A 22 23.16 8.10 -2.16
C SER A 22 22.79 8.77 -3.49
N GLN A 23 21.85 8.19 -4.22
CA GLN A 23 21.41 8.74 -5.50
C GLN A 23 20.42 9.87 -5.22
N SER A 24 20.73 11.05 -5.75
CA SER A 24 19.84 12.20 -5.65
C SER A 24 18.86 12.22 -6.80
N TYR A 25 17.58 12.39 -6.49
CA TYR A 25 16.50 12.66 -7.43
C TYR A 25 15.95 14.04 -7.13
N ILE A 26 16.04 14.93 -8.12
CA ILE A 26 15.68 16.33 -7.98
C ILE A 26 14.38 16.56 -8.74
N ALA A 27 13.33 16.92 -8.02
CA ALA A 27 12.03 17.24 -8.58
C ALA A 27 12.00 18.72 -9.00
N SER A 28 11.48 19.00 -10.19
CA SER A 28 11.40 20.37 -10.74
C SER A 28 10.03 20.97 -10.45
N PRO A 29 9.92 22.17 -9.86
CA PRO A 29 8.63 22.74 -9.51
C PRO A 29 7.82 23.07 -10.77
N ILE A 30 6.51 22.78 -10.72
CA ILE A 30 5.57 23.15 -11.78
C ILE A 30 4.44 24.02 -11.23
N SER A 31 3.90 24.89 -12.07
CA SER A 31 2.82 25.83 -11.70
C SER A 31 1.57 25.57 -12.55
N LYS A 32 1.00 24.37 -12.43
CA LYS A 32 -0.22 23.92 -13.11
C LYS A 32 -1.30 23.53 -12.10
N TYR A 33 -2.53 23.33 -12.58
CA TYR A 33 -3.64 22.70 -11.86
C TYR A 33 -4.12 23.41 -10.58
N LYS A 34 -3.82 24.70 -10.45
CA LYS A 34 -4.12 25.45 -9.22
C LYS A 34 -5.61 25.48 -8.90
N LEU A 35 -6.46 25.65 -9.90
CA LEU A 35 -7.91 25.79 -9.70
C LEU A 35 -8.55 24.51 -9.15
N GLU A 36 -8.04 23.35 -9.58
CA GLU A 36 -8.50 22.03 -9.19
C GLU A 36 -7.98 21.66 -7.80
N LEU A 37 -6.69 21.92 -7.54
CA LEU A 37 -6.02 21.53 -6.31
C LEU A 37 -6.38 22.43 -5.11
N ASP A 38 -6.62 23.73 -5.32
CA ASP A 38 -7.07 24.66 -4.26
C ASP A 38 -8.44 24.25 -3.65
N LYS A 39 -9.22 23.41 -4.35
CA LYS A 39 -10.48 22.85 -3.84
C LYS A 39 -10.27 21.67 -2.89
N LYS A 40 -9.10 21.02 -2.95
CA LYS A 40 -8.77 19.77 -2.26
C LYS A 40 -7.75 19.96 -1.15
N PHE A 41 -6.90 20.98 -1.26
CA PHE A 41 -5.78 21.21 -0.34
C PHE A 41 -5.69 22.68 0.08
N LYS A 42 -5.37 22.91 1.36
CA LYS A 42 -5.05 24.23 1.92
C LYS A 42 -3.65 24.69 1.52
N LYS A 43 -2.71 23.75 1.47
CA LYS A 43 -1.32 23.95 1.04
C LYS A 43 -0.83 22.69 0.36
N TYR A 44 -0.04 22.87 -0.68
CA TYR A 44 0.58 21.81 -1.46
C TYR A 44 1.69 22.38 -2.33
N GLU A 45 2.55 21.50 -2.82
CA GLU A 45 3.61 21.81 -3.78
C GLU A 45 3.54 20.79 -4.92
N VAL A 46 3.76 21.23 -6.15
CA VAL A 46 3.64 20.36 -7.33
C VAL A 46 4.96 20.33 -8.06
N TYR A 47 5.39 19.12 -8.44
CA TYR A 47 6.68 18.88 -9.07
C TYR A 47 6.57 17.92 -10.25
N GLU A 48 7.55 18.01 -11.15
CA GLU A 48 7.87 16.99 -12.13
C GLU A 48 9.06 16.18 -11.63
N LEU A 49 8.92 14.85 -11.60
CA LEU A 49 9.93 13.90 -11.16
C LEU A 49 9.98 12.72 -12.14
N ASN A 50 11.17 12.34 -12.59
CA ASN A 50 11.34 11.19 -13.49
C ASN A 50 11.19 9.88 -12.71
N ILE A 51 9.94 9.43 -12.55
CA ILE A 51 9.57 8.25 -11.77
C ILE A 51 10.11 6.97 -12.41
N GLU A 52 10.10 6.88 -13.74
CA GLU A 52 10.65 5.73 -14.46
C GLU A 52 12.15 5.54 -14.18
N ASN A 53 12.94 6.62 -14.20
CA ASN A 53 14.36 6.56 -13.89
C ASN A 53 14.61 6.16 -12.43
N MET A 54 13.84 6.74 -11.50
CA MET A 54 13.90 6.37 -10.09
C MET A 54 13.58 4.90 -9.89
N PHE A 55 12.48 4.40 -10.45
CA PHE A 55 12.10 3.00 -10.39
C PHE A 55 13.17 2.06 -10.98
N ALA A 56 13.70 2.37 -12.17
CA ALA A 56 14.72 1.54 -12.83
C ALA A 56 15.98 1.42 -11.98
N SER A 57 16.39 2.52 -11.31
CA SER A 57 17.57 2.52 -10.45
C SER A 57 17.36 1.78 -9.13
N LEU A 58 16.15 1.76 -8.59
CA LEU A 58 15.81 1.04 -7.36
C LEU A 58 15.77 -0.48 -7.58
N LYS A 59 15.29 -0.95 -8.75
CA LYS A 59 15.28 -2.38 -9.12
C LYS A 59 16.63 -3.08 -9.12
N THR A 60 17.71 -2.33 -9.29
CA THR A 60 19.07 -2.88 -9.46
C THR A 60 19.83 -3.00 -8.14
N ARG A 61 19.21 -2.60 -7.03
CA ARG A 61 19.86 -2.50 -5.72
C ARG A 61 19.36 -3.60 -4.80
N GLY A 62 20.21 -3.98 -3.85
CA GLY A 62 19.90 -5.03 -2.87
C GLY A 62 18.84 -4.58 -1.86
N ILE A 63 18.70 -5.35 -0.79
CA ILE A 63 17.63 -5.23 0.23
C ILE A 63 17.56 -3.82 0.88
N ARG A 64 18.67 -3.08 0.92
CA ARG A 64 18.76 -1.71 1.47
C ARG A 64 19.22 -0.73 0.39
N THR A 65 18.55 0.41 0.28
CA THR A 65 18.87 1.48 -0.67
C THR A 65 18.74 2.87 -0.04
N GLU A 66 19.72 3.73 -0.28
CA GLU A 66 19.65 5.15 0.08
C GLU A 66 19.17 5.99 -1.12
N VAL A 67 18.16 6.82 -0.87
CA VAL A 67 17.54 7.75 -1.82
C VAL A 67 17.59 9.14 -1.23
N ASN A 68 18.19 10.10 -1.93
CA ASN A 68 18.03 11.51 -1.60
C ASN A 68 16.95 12.11 -2.51
N LEU A 69 15.81 12.49 -1.95
CA LEU A 69 14.73 13.17 -2.67
C LEU A 69 14.77 14.67 -2.35
N VAL A 70 14.99 15.48 -3.39
CA VAL A 70 15.03 16.94 -3.30
C VAL A 70 13.85 17.53 -4.07
N ALA A 71 12.97 18.25 -3.38
CA ALA A 71 11.80 18.90 -3.98
C ALA A 71 11.58 20.26 -3.32
N GLY A 72 12.00 21.33 -3.99
CA GLY A 72 11.94 22.69 -3.45
C GLY A 72 12.74 22.82 -2.15
N SER A 73 12.04 23.06 -1.04
CA SER A 73 12.65 23.16 0.30
C SER A 73 12.84 21.81 1.00
N HIS A 74 12.23 20.73 0.47
CA HIS A 74 12.36 19.38 1.00
C HIS A 74 13.66 18.74 0.51
N ASN A 75 14.41 18.17 1.44
CA ASN A 75 15.61 17.39 1.19
C ASN A 75 15.61 16.20 2.15
N TRP A 76 15.09 15.08 1.65
CA TRP A 76 14.88 13.87 2.44
C TRP A 76 15.86 12.79 2.02
N ASN A 77 16.77 12.44 2.93
CA ASN A 77 17.65 11.28 2.79
C ASN A 77 16.93 10.05 3.36
N LEU A 78 16.29 9.30 2.49
CA LEU A 78 15.53 8.11 2.79
C LEU A 78 16.47 6.90 2.82
N GLU A 79 16.40 6.15 3.90
CA GLU A 79 16.93 4.79 3.97
C GLU A 79 15.76 3.82 3.76
N LEU A 80 15.74 3.13 2.62
CA LEU A 80 14.65 2.27 2.19
C LEU A 80 15.08 0.80 2.25
N PHE A 81 14.19 -0.03 2.79
CA PHE A 81 14.30 -1.48 2.84
C PHE A 81 13.16 -2.07 2.03
N GLU A 82 13.48 -2.97 1.10
CA GLU A 82 12.44 -3.61 0.29
C GLU A 82 11.46 -4.36 1.19
N ASN A 83 10.18 -4.06 1.02
CA ASN A 83 9.08 -4.71 1.72
C ASN A 83 8.19 -5.38 0.67
N ASP A 84 8.33 -6.68 0.53
CA ASP A 84 7.56 -7.45 -0.44
C ASP A 84 6.14 -7.68 0.05
N ILE A 85 5.23 -6.83 -0.41
CA ILE A 85 3.81 -6.88 -0.04
C ILE A 85 3.00 -7.87 -0.89
N PHE A 86 3.62 -8.81 -1.61
CA PHE A 86 2.92 -9.76 -2.47
C PHE A 86 3.05 -11.18 -1.95
N SER A 87 1.93 -11.86 -1.82
CA SER A 87 1.92 -13.28 -1.44
C SER A 87 2.77 -14.12 -2.39
N LYS A 88 3.27 -15.25 -1.89
CA LYS A 88 4.09 -16.19 -2.68
C LYS A 88 3.37 -16.70 -3.93
N ASN A 89 2.05 -16.85 -3.88
CA ASN A 89 1.22 -17.36 -4.97
C ASN A 89 0.51 -16.24 -5.74
N TYR A 90 1.05 -15.02 -5.71
CA TYR A 90 0.43 -13.84 -6.29
C TYR A 90 -0.02 -14.03 -7.74
N VAL A 91 -1.27 -13.66 -8.03
CA VAL A 91 -1.85 -13.66 -9.38
C VAL A 91 -2.27 -12.25 -9.79
N ARG A 92 -1.67 -11.76 -10.87
CA ARG A 92 -2.11 -10.55 -11.58
C ARG A 92 -3.04 -10.91 -12.72
N SER A 93 -4.26 -10.40 -12.69
CA SER A 93 -5.29 -10.60 -13.72
C SER A 93 -5.59 -9.29 -14.46
N ILE A 94 -5.57 -9.31 -15.79
CA ILE A 94 -5.92 -8.17 -16.64
C ILE A 94 -7.05 -8.59 -17.57
N GLY A 95 -8.21 -7.95 -17.44
CA GLY A 95 -9.36 -8.16 -18.31
C GLY A 95 -9.36 -7.18 -19.49
N ASP A 96 -9.44 -7.68 -20.71
CA ASP A 96 -9.66 -6.90 -21.92
C ASP A 96 -10.81 -7.49 -22.78
N ASN A 97 -11.00 -6.98 -24.00
CA ASN A 97 -12.06 -7.44 -24.90
C ASN A 97 -11.90 -8.91 -25.34
N ASN A 98 -10.73 -9.53 -25.14
CA ASN A 98 -10.42 -10.90 -25.52
C ASN A 98 -10.47 -11.87 -24.32
N GLY A 99 -10.72 -11.38 -23.11
CA GLY A 99 -10.84 -12.18 -21.88
C GLY A 99 -9.88 -11.74 -20.79
N VAL A 100 -9.64 -12.63 -19.83
CA VAL A 100 -8.77 -12.38 -18.67
C VAL A 100 -7.43 -13.06 -18.87
N HIS A 101 -6.36 -12.24 -18.86
CA HIS A 101 -4.97 -12.68 -18.97
C HIS A 101 -4.34 -12.70 -17.58
N ARG A 102 -3.68 -13.80 -17.22
CA ARG A 102 -3.07 -13.96 -15.90
C ARG A 102 -1.55 -14.06 -15.99
N SER A 103 -0.88 -13.45 -15.03
CA SER A 103 0.57 -13.50 -14.84
C SER A 103 0.91 -13.40 -13.35
N ASN A 104 2.19 -13.49 -13.01
CA ASN A 104 2.71 -13.24 -11.66
C ASN A 104 3.56 -11.95 -11.61
N VAL A 105 3.45 -11.08 -12.61
CA VAL A 105 4.23 -9.83 -12.66
C VAL A 105 3.76 -8.89 -11.56
N ARG A 106 4.65 -8.49 -10.66
CA ARG A 106 4.35 -7.52 -9.60
C ARG A 106 4.20 -6.11 -10.19
N PRO A 107 3.08 -5.42 -9.97
CA PRO A 107 2.80 -4.14 -10.60
C PRO A 107 3.57 -2.97 -9.96
N ILE A 108 4.00 -3.11 -8.71
CA ILE A 108 4.71 -2.08 -7.95
C ILE A 108 5.79 -2.71 -7.08
N GLN A 109 6.81 -1.93 -6.72
CA GLN A 109 7.80 -2.30 -5.70
C GLN A 109 7.59 -1.42 -4.47
N SER A 110 7.57 -2.04 -3.29
CA SER A 110 7.25 -1.37 -2.04
C SER A 110 8.43 -1.45 -1.07
N TYR A 111 8.51 -0.45 -0.21
CA TYR A 111 9.59 -0.24 0.74
C TYR A 111 9.03 0.31 2.04
N VAL A 112 9.63 -0.11 3.14
CA VAL A 112 9.55 0.58 4.42
C VAL A 112 10.90 1.23 4.70
N GLY A 113 10.93 2.28 5.49
CA GLY A 113 12.17 2.98 5.72
C GLY A 113 12.11 4.01 6.83
N ASN A 114 13.20 4.74 6.95
CA ASN A 114 13.31 5.85 7.86
C ASN A 114 14.04 7.03 7.18
N ILE A 115 13.95 8.19 7.79
CA ILE A 115 14.85 9.32 7.47
C ILE A 115 15.96 9.36 8.52
N SER A 116 17.21 9.46 8.07
CA SER A 116 18.36 9.58 8.95
C SER A 116 18.29 10.85 9.83
N GLY A 117 18.48 10.68 11.15
CA GLY A 117 18.67 11.76 12.12
C GLY A 117 17.48 12.01 13.07
N LEU A 118 17.67 12.90 14.05
CA LEU A 118 16.73 13.15 15.16
C LEU A 118 15.33 13.64 14.76
N ARG A 119 15.15 14.04 13.49
CA ARG A 119 13.88 14.54 12.95
C ARG A 119 13.21 13.56 11.99
N GLY A 120 13.84 12.43 11.70
CA GLY A 120 13.28 11.44 10.81
C GLY A 120 12.29 10.53 11.53
N GLY A 121 11.28 10.10 10.81
CA GLY A 121 10.34 9.07 11.24
C GLY A 121 10.17 8.01 10.17
N ASN A 122 9.03 7.33 10.20
CA ASN A 122 8.73 6.22 9.31
C ASN A 122 8.48 6.67 7.87
N VAL A 123 8.89 5.83 6.94
CA VAL A 123 8.66 5.99 5.50
C VAL A 123 7.95 4.75 4.97
N ILE A 124 6.83 4.96 4.28
CA ILE A 124 6.23 3.97 3.39
C ILE A 124 6.41 4.50 1.99
N PHE A 125 7.02 3.72 1.10
CA PHE A 125 7.38 4.17 -0.23
C PHE A 125 7.09 3.07 -1.24
N SER A 126 6.22 3.33 -2.21
CA SER A 126 5.85 2.38 -3.26
C SER A 126 6.00 3.04 -4.63
N ILE A 127 6.68 2.36 -5.55
CA ILE A 127 7.01 2.93 -6.86
C ILE A 127 6.94 1.89 -7.98
N SER A 128 6.43 2.32 -9.13
CA SER A 128 6.49 1.62 -10.41
C SER A 128 6.92 2.62 -11.50
N LYS A 129 6.86 2.22 -12.77
CA LYS A 129 7.09 3.16 -13.88
C LYS A 129 6.00 4.23 -14.01
N ASP A 130 4.79 3.96 -13.49
CA ASP A 130 3.60 4.81 -13.68
C ASP A 130 3.08 5.41 -12.37
N VAL A 131 3.56 4.92 -11.23
CA VAL A 131 2.99 5.21 -9.91
C VAL A 131 4.11 5.51 -8.92
N LEU A 132 3.96 6.56 -8.14
CA LEU A 132 4.71 6.86 -6.93
C LEU A 132 3.70 7.18 -5.82
N ILE A 133 3.79 6.44 -4.71
CA ILE A 133 3.02 6.67 -3.50
C ILE A 133 4.00 6.65 -2.34
N ALA A 134 4.05 7.70 -1.55
CA ALA A 134 4.85 7.74 -0.34
C ALA A 134 4.17 8.46 0.81
N SER A 135 4.39 7.96 2.02
CA SER A 135 4.13 8.65 3.28
C SER A 135 5.46 8.82 3.99
N ILE A 136 5.79 10.05 4.36
CA ILE A 136 7.05 10.40 5.01
C ILE A 136 6.74 11.14 6.29
N GLU A 137 7.13 10.57 7.41
CA GLU A 137 7.14 11.29 8.68
C GLU A 137 8.46 12.07 8.85
N TYR A 138 8.33 13.38 9.01
CA TYR A 138 9.45 14.28 9.22
C TYR A 138 9.07 15.37 10.23
N ASN A 139 9.85 15.48 11.30
CA ASN A 139 9.64 16.45 12.38
C ASN A 139 8.22 16.40 12.98
N GLY A 140 7.69 15.18 13.18
CA GLY A 140 6.34 14.94 13.70
C GLY A 140 5.21 15.31 12.74
N THR A 141 5.52 15.61 11.47
CA THR A 141 4.56 15.92 10.43
C THR A 141 4.58 14.82 9.37
N ILE A 142 3.40 14.38 8.95
CA ILE A 142 3.26 13.39 7.89
C ILE A 142 3.04 14.11 6.55
N TYR A 143 3.95 13.85 5.62
CA TYR A 143 3.88 14.31 4.24
C TYR A 143 3.48 13.15 3.33
N TYR A 144 2.61 13.44 2.38
CA TYR A 144 2.29 12.53 1.29
C TYR A 144 2.95 12.99 0.01
N ILE A 145 3.41 12.02 -0.78
CA ILE A 145 3.83 12.19 -2.16
C ILE A 145 3.00 11.24 -3.01
N GLU A 146 2.26 11.77 -3.97
CA GLU A 146 1.48 10.96 -4.91
C GLU A 146 1.49 11.57 -6.30
N ASN A 147 1.15 10.76 -7.30
CA ASN A 147 0.91 11.28 -8.66
C ASN A 147 -0.28 12.24 -8.67
N LEU A 148 -0.20 13.28 -9.50
CA LEU A 148 -1.35 14.12 -9.81
C LEU A 148 -2.45 13.38 -10.57
N LYS A 149 -2.09 12.26 -11.23
CA LYS A 149 -3.03 11.37 -11.91
C LYS A 149 -4.00 10.76 -10.90
N GLY A 150 -5.27 11.16 -10.98
CA GLY A 150 -6.31 10.83 -9.99
C GLY A 150 -6.93 12.07 -9.36
N LEU A 151 -6.12 13.11 -9.17
CA LEU A 151 -6.52 14.40 -8.59
C LEU A 151 -7.00 15.39 -9.66
N VAL A 152 -6.36 15.38 -10.82
CA VAL A 152 -6.62 16.31 -11.93
C VAL A 152 -6.58 15.59 -13.28
N GLU A 153 -7.28 16.15 -14.26
CA GLU A 153 -7.28 15.64 -15.63
C GLU A 153 -5.94 15.97 -16.32
N ASP A 154 -5.56 15.14 -17.30
CA ASP A 154 -4.35 15.30 -18.15
C ASP A 154 -2.99 15.30 -17.43
N ALA A 155 -2.93 15.02 -16.13
CA ALA A 155 -1.66 14.84 -15.43
C ALA A 155 -0.90 13.61 -15.95
N THR A 156 0.41 13.79 -16.14
CA THR A 156 1.30 12.70 -16.53
C THR A 156 1.71 11.85 -15.32
N SER A 157 2.24 10.65 -15.55
CA SER A 157 2.79 9.79 -14.50
C SER A 157 4.02 10.37 -13.80
N ASN A 158 4.63 11.45 -14.31
CA ASN A 158 5.81 12.11 -13.70
C ASN A 158 5.45 13.37 -12.90
N GLU A 159 4.20 13.84 -13.00
CA GLU A 159 3.74 14.99 -12.24
C GLU A 159 3.21 14.52 -10.88
N ILE A 160 3.80 15.04 -9.80
CA ILE A 160 3.54 14.64 -8.43
C ILE A 160 3.11 15.84 -7.58
N ILE A 161 2.41 15.57 -6.50
CA ILE A 161 2.06 16.53 -5.46
C ILE A 161 2.71 16.13 -4.14
N ILE A 162 3.14 17.12 -3.37
CA ILE A 162 3.59 16.98 -1.99
C ILE A 162 2.68 17.83 -1.10
N TYR A 163 2.12 17.23 -0.05
CA TYR A 163 1.24 17.93 0.90
C TYR A 163 1.31 17.30 2.29
N GLN A 164 0.91 18.05 3.32
CA GLN A 164 0.76 17.52 4.66
C GLN A 164 -0.62 16.90 4.84
N ALA A 165 -0.71 15.84 5.63
CA ALA A 165 -1.99 15.19 5.94
C ALA A 165 -3.06 16.19 6.43
N SER A 166 -2.67 17.16 7.26
CA SER A 166 -3.54 18.21 7.83
C SER A 166 -4.01 19.29 6.85
N ASP A 167 -3.36 19.38 5.68
CA ASP A 167 -3.68 20.35 4.64
C ASP A 167 -4.76 19.84 3.68
N VAL A 168 -5.20 18.58 3.80
CA VAL A 168 -6.37 18.08 3.05
C VAL A 168 -7.64 18.79 3.51
N ILE A 169 -8.48 19.20 2.56
CA ILE A 169 -9.80 19.77 2.81
C ILE A 169 -10.82 18.64 2.89
N GLU A 170 -11.40 18.46 4.07
CA GLU A 170 -12.42 17.44 4.30
C GLU A 170 -13.68 17.70 3.47
N ASN A 171 -14.18 16.65 2.80
CA ASN A 171 -15.49 16.67 2.16
C ASN A 171 -16.53 16.09 3.13
N LYS A 172 -17.32 16.97 3.75
CA LYS A 172 -18.31 16.60 4.77
C LYS A 172 -19.58 15.94 4.22
N ASP A 173 -19.78 15.97 2.90
CA ASP A 173 -20.95 15.41 2.22
C ASP A 173 -20.74 13.93 1.81
N VAL A 174 -19.60 13.35 2.18
CA VAL A 174 -19.21 11.98 1.89
C VAL A 174 -19.33 11.11 3.15
N LEU A 175 -20.05 10.01 3.02
CA LEU A 175 -20.42 9.09 4.09
C LEU A 175 -19.95 7.66 3.77
N CYS A 176 -19.79 6.84 4.81
CA CYS A 176 -19.74 5.39 4.67
C CYS A 176 -21.17 4.80 4.77
N GLY A 177 -21.48 3.81 3.94
CA GLY A 177 -22.84 3.27 3.73
C GLY A 177 -23.24 2.12 4.64
N PHE A 178 -22.61 2.02 5.81
CA PHE A 178 -22.78 0.91 6.74
C PHE A 178 -24.24 0.61 7.14
N GLU A 179 -25.15 1.60 7.12
CA GLU A 179 -26.53 1.40 7.62
C GLU A 179 -27.38 0.40 6.81
N ALA A 180 -26.93 -0.04 5.63
CA ALA A 180 -27.72 -0.92 4.74
C ALA A 180 -27.43 -2.43 4.88
N THR A 181 -26.32 -2.86 5.48
CA THR A 181 -25.92 -4.29 5.53
C THR A 181 -26.12 -4.87 6.93
N LYS A 182 -27.39 -5.17 7.29
CA LYS A 182 -27.72 -5.92 8.51
C LYS A 182 -26.96 -7.26 8.57
N GLN A 183 -26.37 -7.50 9.74
CA GLN A 183 -25.63 -8.67 10.20
C GLN A 183 -25.88 -9.96 9.40
N ILE A 184 -24.85 -10.40 8.68
CA ILE A 184 -24.75 -11.79 8.25
C ILE A 184 -24.28 -12.60 9.47
N SER A 185 -25.00 -13.65 9.82
CA SER A 185 -24.63 -14.54 10.92
C SER A 185 -23.22 -15.09 10.70
N VAL A 186 -22.27 -14.63 11.50
CA VAL A 186 -20.89 -15.12 11.52
C VAL A 186 -20.93 -16.59 11.91
N LYS A 187 -20.60 -17.50 10.99
CA LYS A 187 -20.31 -18.88 11.38
C LYS A 187 -19.06 -18.83 12.27
N THR A 188 -19.18 -19.39 13.47
CA THR A 188 -18.06 -19.71 14.34
C THR A 188 -17.09 -20.60 13.58
N MET A 189 -15.92 -20.06 13.27
CA MET A 189 -14.77 -20.85 12.81
C MET A 189 -14.00 -21.30 14.06
N GLU A 190 -13.36 -22.47 14.00
CA GLU A 190 -12.55 -22.96 15.11
C GLU A 190 -11.41 -21.96 15.39
N PRO A 191 -11.32 -21.43 16.62
CA PRO A 191 -10.24 -20.52 16.99
C PRO A 191 -8.91 -21.29 17.02
N ASN A 192 -7.89 -20.75 16.35
CA ASN A 192 -6.54 -21.28 16.48
C ASN A 192 -5.93 -20.70 17.77
N SER A 193 -5.69 -21.55 18.78
CA SER A 193 -5.16 -21.17 20.11
C SER A 193 -3.64 -21.07 20.17
N ASP A 194 -2.93 -21.38 19.08
CA ASP A 194 -1.47 -21.47 19.02
C ASP A 194 -0.91 -20.46 17.98
N ARG A 195 -1.32 -19.19 18.10
CA ARG A 195 -0.93 -18.14 17.14
C ARG A 195 0.42 -17.55 17.49
N GLY A 196 1.24 -17.34 16.46
CA GLY A 196 2.44 -16.52 16.55
C GLY A 196 2.11 -15.05 16.86
N HIS A 197 3.14 -14.27 17.20
CA HIS A 197 3.02 -12.84 17.50
C HIS A 197 2.64 -11.96 16.29
N CYS A 198 2.54 -12.54 15.09
CA CYS A 198 2.27 -11.84 13.83
C CYS A 198 1.31 -12.65 12.94
N LEU A 199 0.39 -11.96 12.27
CA LEU A 199 -0.63 -12.50 11.38
C LEU A 199 -0.46 -11.96 9.97
N ILE A 200 -0.58 -12.83 8.96
CA ILE A 200 -0.63 -12.42 7.55
C ILE A 200 -2.09 -12.43 7.10
N VAL A 201 -2.52 -11.35 6.47
CA VAL A 201 -3.83 -11.20 5.82
C VAL A 201 -3.61 -11.10 4.32
N GLU A 202 -4.08 -12.09 3.58
CA GLU A 202 -4.02 -12.07 2.11
C GLU A 202 -5.21 -11.28 1.52
N VAL A 203 -4.93 -10.12 0.94
CA VAL A 203 -5.91 -9.19 0.37
C VAL A 203 -5.91 -9.26 -1.16
N ALA A 204 -7.08 -9.46 -1.77
CA ALA A 204 -7.25 -9.33 -3.21
C ALA A 204 -7.78 -7.94 -3.59
N LEU A 205 -7.22 -7.34 -4.65
CA LEU A 205 -7.53 -5.97 -5.06
C LEU A 205 -8.05 -5.94 -6.50
N ALA A 206 -9.20 -5.32 -6.74
CA ALA A 206 -9.72 -5.13 -8.09
C ALA A 206 -9.87 -3.66 -8.43
N CYS A 207 -9.60 -3.27 -9.67
CA CYS A 207 -9.85 -1.94 -10.21
C CYS A 207 -10.81 -2.09 -11.39
N ASP A 208 -11.99 -1.47 -11.27
CA ASP A 208 -12.98 -1.47 -12.34
C ASP A 208 -12.53 -0.57 -13.52
N TYR A 209 -13.32 -0.55 -14.59
CA TYR A 209 -12.95 0.21 -15.79
C TYR A 209 -12.89 1.72 -15.53
N SER A 210 -13.68 2.23 -14.58
CA SER A 210 -13.68 3.64 -14.23
C SER A 210 -12.40 4.08 -13.50
N VAL A 211 -11.78 3.20 -12.72
CA VAL A 211 -10.43 3.41 -12.19
C VAL A 211 -9.41 3.39 -13.32
N TYR A 212 -9.50 2.43 -14.24
CA TYR A 212 -8.60 2.34 -15.39
C TYR A 212 -8.64 3.59 -16.28
N LEU A 213 -9.81 4.18 -16.51
CA LEU A 213 -9.93 5.43 -17.27
C LEU A 213 -9.10 6.58 -16.68
N VAL A 214 -8.89 6.57 -15.36
CA VAL A 214 -8.16 7.63 -14.65
C VAL A 214 -6.71 7.26 -14.43
N ARG A 215 -6.41 6.03 -13.99
CA ARG A 215 -5.08 5.59 -13.57
C ARG A 215 -4.33 4.81 -14.66
N GLY A 216 -5.02 4.38 -15.70
CA GLY A 216 -4.46 3.65 -16.84
C GLY A 216 -3.81 2.33 -16.40
N HIS A 217 -2.71 1.96 -17.04
CA HIS A 217 -1.98 0.72 -16.75
C HIS A 217 -1.37 0.64 -15.34
N GLY A 218 -1.34 1.74 -14.59
CA GLY A 218 -0.91 1.78 -13.18
C GLY A 218 -2.02 1.51 -12.17
N SER A 219 -3.23 1.10 -12.59
CA SER A 219 -4.38 0.96 -11.69
C SER A 219 -4.16 -0.04 -10.56
N ASP A 220 -3.59 -1.21 -10.84
CA ASP A 220 -3.26 -2.23 -9.84
C ASP A 220 -2.02 -1.87 -9.03
N ALA A 221 -1.04 -1.20 -9.63
CA ALA A 221 0.11 -0.64 -8.93
C ALA A 221 -0.35 0.38 -7.87
N TRP A 222 -1.25 1.29 -8.24
CA TRP A 222 -1.84 2.26 -7.33
C TRP A 222 -2.62 1.56 -6.21
N ALA A 223 -3.55 0.65 -6.53
CA ALA A 223 -4.34 -0.04 -5.51
C ALA A 223 -3.45 -0.83 -4.52
N SER A 224 -2.37 -1.45 -5.02
CA SER A 224 -1.40 -2.16 -4.18
C SER A 224 -0.60 -1.19 -3.29
N GLY A 225 -0.24 -0.01 -3.80
CA GLY A 225 0.43 1.02 -3.01
C GLY A 225 -0.47 1.67 -1.96
N ILE A 226 -1.79 1.81 -2.22
CA ILE A 226 -2.75 2.19 -1.17
C ILE A 226 -2.80 1.13 -0.08
N LEU A 227 -2.83 -0.16 -0.42
CA LEU A 227 -2.76 -1.23 0.57
C LEU A 227 -1.46 -1.16 1.39
N ALA A 228 -0.33 -0.80 0.77
CA ALA A 228 0.92 -0.57 1.50
C ALA A 228 0.81 0.56 2.54
N LEU A 229 0.10 1.65 2.22
CA LEU A 229 -0.20 2.69 3.20
C LEU A 229 -1.15 2.19 4.30
N VAL A 230 -2.14 1.37 3.95
CA VAL A 230 -3.09 0.77 4.90
C VAL A 230 -2.39 -0.20 5.84
N ALA A 231 -1.39 -0.95 5.38
CA ALA A 231 -0.60 -1.84 6.23
C ALA A 231 0.04 -1.07 7.40
N GLY A 232 0.43 0.19 7.18
CA GLY A 232 0.91 1.08 8.25
C GLY A 232 -0.17 1.55 9.24
N ASN A 233 -1.45 1.23 9.03
CA ASN A 233 -2.53 1.38 10.03
C ASN A 233 -2.83 0.05 10.74
N PHE A 234 -2.10 -1.02 10.43
CA PHE A 234 -2.33 -2.35 10.99
C PHE A 234 -1.04 -2.97 11.57
N ASP A 235 0.02 -2.17 11.74
CA ASP A 235 1.33 -2.67 12.12
C ASP A 235 1.42 -2.96 13.64
N ASP A 236 1.14 -1.97 14.50
CA ASP A 236 1.37 -2.07 15.95
C ASP A 236 0.18 -1.65 16.83
N GLU A 237 -0.98 -1.36 16.24
CA GLU A 237 -2.18 -0.91 16.96
C GLU A 237 -2.93 -2.07 17.66
N PHE A 238 -2.62 -3.31 17.28
CA PHE A 238 -3.36 -4.51 17.67
C PHE A 238 -2.54 -5.42 18.60
N GLY A 239 -3.20 -6.42 19.19
CA GLY A 239 -2.54 -7.38 20.07
C GLY A 239 -1.52 -8.29 19.36
N HIS A 240 -1.56 -8.30 18.02
CA HIS A 240 -0.63 -8.99 17.13
C HIS A 240 -0.28 -8.05 15.99
N ARG A 241 0.95 -8.13 15.50
CA ARG A 241 1.33 -7.45 14.26
C ARG A 241 0.51 -8.02 13.10
N VAL A 242 -0.01 -7.17 12.21
CA VAL A 242 -0.74 -7.61 11.02
C VAL A 242 0.03 -7.20 9.78
N GLU A 243 0.51 -8.18 9.03
CA GLU A 243 1.10 -8.01 7.71
C GLU A 243 0.01 -8.20 6.65
N MET A 244 0.00 -7.32 5.65
CA MET A 244 -0.97 -7.37 4.55
C MET A 244 -0.25 -7.73 3.25
N ASP A 245 -0.62 -8.90 2.71
CA ASP A 245 -0.09 -9.40 1.46
C ASP A 245 -1.13 -9.25 0.36
N VAL A 246 -0.73 -8.71 -0.80
CA VAL A 246 -1.54 -8.74 -2.00
C VAL A 246 -1.54 -10.18 -2.53
N ALA A 247 -2.68 -10.85 -2.39
CA ALA A 247 -2.91 -12.19 -2.91
C ALA A 247 -3.11 -12.17 -4.43
N GLY A 248 -3.89 -11.22 -4.93
CA GLY A 248 -4.13 -11.09 -6.35
C GLY A 248 -4.68 -9.73 -6.74
N THR A 249 -4.41 -9.34 -7.98
CA THR A 249 -4.97 -8.12 -8.56
C THR A 249 -5.85 -8.42 -9.76
N PHE A 250 -6.85 -7.58 -9.99
CA PHE A 250 -7.63 -7.55 -11.22
C PHE A 250 -7.78 -6.13 -11.74
N VAL A 251 -7.58 -5.90 -13.04
CA VAL A 251 -7.88 -4.61 -13.68
C VAL A 251 -8.75 -4.85 -14.91
N ALA A 252 -9.89 -4.16 -15.01
CA ALA A 252 -10.69 -4.13 -16.21
C ALA A 252 -10.24 -2.99 -17.15
N LEU A 253 -9.73 -3.34 -18.33
CA LEU A 253 -9.26 -2.36 -19.34
C LEU A 253 -10.35 -1.90 -20.29
N SER A 254 -11.56 -2.47 -20.20
CA SER A 254 -12.71 -2.12 -21.03
C SER A 254 -14.02 -2.33 -20.30
N GLN A 255 -15.10 -1.73 -20.83
CA GLN A 255 -16.46 -1.92 -20.32
C GLN A 255 -16.90 -3.39 -20.36
N ILE A 256 -16.46 -4.14 -21.40
CA ILE A 256 -16.81 -5.55 -21.58
C ILE A 256 -16.12 -6.42 -20.52
N ALA A 257 -14.90 -6.06 -20.15
CA ALA A 257 -14.11 -6.79 -19.17
C ALA A 257 -14.48 -6.45 -17.71
N ASP A 258 -15.17 -5.34 -17.47
CA ASP A 258 -15.56 -4.88 -16.12
C ASP A 258 -16.79 -5.64 -15.60
N PRO A 259 -16.64 -6.52 -14.59
CA PRO A 259 -17.74 -7.31 -14.05
C PRO A 259 -18.83 -6.44 -13.40
N TRP A 260 -18.49 -5.20 -13.06
CA TRP A 260 -19.34 -4.26 -12.33
C TRP A 260 -19.75 -3.08 -13.20
N TYR A 261 -19.51 -3.14 -14.51
CA TYR A 261 -19.74 -2.00 -15.42
C TYR A 261 -21.15 -1.42 -15.26
N PHE A 262 -22.15 -2.29 -15.24
CA PHE A 262 -23.57 -1.93 -15.15
C PHE A 262 -24.08 -1.67 -13.73
N SER A 263 -23.26 -1.86 -12.69
CA SER A 263 -23.69 -1.61 -11.31
C SER A 263 -23.95 -0.12 -11.10
N THR A 264 -25.19 0.22 -10.74
CA THR A 264 -25.68 1.60 -10.60
C THR A 264 -25.63 2.11 -9.16
N THR A 265 -25.53 1.19 -8.19
CA THR A 265 -25.41 1.50 -6.76
C THR A 265 -24.27 0.72 -6.13
N ILE A 266 -23.69 1.24 -5.05
CA ILE A 266 -22.59 0.56 -4.34
C ILE A 266 -23.03 -0.76 -3.71
N ASN A 267 -24.30 -0.89 -3.29
CA ASN A 267 -24.88 -2.14 -2.80
C ASN A 267 -24.95 -3.20 -3.90
N GLU A 268 -25.37 -2.81 -5.11
CA GLU A 268 -25.34 -3.69 -6.28
C GLU A 268 -23.90 -4.10 -6.62
N HIS A 269 -22.97 -3.15 -6.62
CA HIS A 269 -21.56 -3.41 -6.85
C HIS A 269 -21.00 -4.42 -5.85
N LEU A 270 -21.19 -4.20 -4.54
CA LEU A 270 -20.72 -5.12 -3.51
C LEU A 270 -21.33 -6.52 -3.69
N SER A 271 -22.62 -6.60 -4.01
CA SER A 271 -23.28 -7.89 -4.28
C SER A 271 -22.66 -8.61 -5.48
N GLN A 272 -22.38 -7.88 -6.57
CA GLN A 272 -21.71 -8.44 -7.74
C GLN A 272 -20.25 -8.79 -7.48
N HIS A 273 -19.54 -8.04 -6.64
CA HIS A 273 -18.17 -8.32 -6.20
C HIS A 273 -18.09 -9.66 -5.45
N VAL A 274 -19.05 -9.93 -4.55
CA VAL A 274 -19.17 -11.24 -3.88
C VAL A 274 -19.36 -12.37 -4.89
N LEU A 275 -20.31 -12.22 -5.83
CA LEU A 275 -20.63 -13.26 -6.81
C LEU A 275 -19.43 -13.55 -7.71
N TRP A 276 -18.83 -12.50 -8.28
CA TRP A 276 -17.68 -12.61 -9.18
C TRP A 276 -16.43 -13.14 -8.47
N GLY A 277 -16.15 -12.62 -7.26
CA GLY A 277 -14.99 -13.00 -6.46
C GLY A 277 -15.04 -14.47 -6.03
N ASN A 278 -16.19 -14.93 -5.53
CA ASN A 278 -16.38 -16.35 -5.17
C ASN A 278 -16.43 -17.27 -6.39
N GLY A 279 -16.81 -16.74 -7.57
CA GLY A 279 -16.70 -17.44 -8.85
C GLY A 279 -15.27 -17.62 -9.36
N GLY A 280 -14.26 -17.17 -8.62
CA GLY A 280 -12.84 -17.31 -8.97
C GLY A 280 -12.29 -16.16 -9.82
N GLY A 281 -12.95 -15.00 -9.82
CA GLY A 281 -12.54 -13.82 -10.60
C GLY A 281 -11.07 -13.43 -10.43
N TYR A 282 -10.56 -13.45 -9.19
CA TYR A 282 -9.17 -13.14 -8.86
C TYR A 282 -8.16 -14.21 -9.31
N GLY A 283 -8.59 -15.45 -9.57
CA GLY A 283 -7.72 -16.55 -9.98
C GLY A 283 -6.80 -17.11 -8.88
N VAL A 284 -6.99 -16.69 -7.62
CA VAL A 284 -6.18 -17.07 -6.45
C VAL A 284 -7.06 -17.04 -5.18
N GLY A 285 -6.61 -17.72 -4.12
CA GLY A 285 -7.20 -17.61 -2.78
C GLY A 285 -6.84 -16.28 -2.10
N TYR A 286 -7.67 -15.86 -1.13
CA TYR A 286 -7.50 -14.65 -0.34
C TYR A 286 -8.43 -14.65 0.88
N ASP A 287 -8.05 -13.90 1.92
CA ASP A 287 -8.77 -13.76 3.18
C ASP A 287 -9.84 -12.66 3.14
N VAL A 288 -9.60 -11.62 2.32
CA VAL A 288 -10.52 -10.50 2.10
C VAL A 288 -10.24 -9.84 0.76
N ALA A 289 -11.23 -9.16 0.17
CA ALA A 289 -11.06 -8.47 -1.10
C ALA A 289 -11.67 -7.07 -1.13
N THR A 290 -10.98 -6.15 -1.77
CA THR A 290 -11.42 -4.77 -2.03
C THR A 290 -11.60 -4.56 -3.53
N ALA A 291 -12.76 -4.05 -3.96
CA ALA A 291 -12.97 -3.55 -5.31
C ALA A 291 -12.95 -2.00 -5.32
N TRP A 292 -12.17 -1.44 -6.22
CA TRP A 292 -12.01 0.00 -6.43
C TRP A 292 -12.82 0.49 -7.62
N THR A 293 -13.47 1.64 -7.45
CA THR A 293 -14.30 2.30 -8.48
C THR A 293 -14.18 3.82 -8.44
N ARG A 294 -14.54 4.51 -9.52
CA ARG A 294 -14.70 5.98 -9.59
C ARG A 294 -16.18 6.40 -9.73
N LYS A 295 -17.12 5.45 -9.63
CA LYS A 295 -18.55 5.69 -9.90
C LYS A 295 -19.28 6.45 -8.79
N TYR A 296 -18.81 6.38 -7.54
CA TYR A 296 -19.53 6.91 -6.38
C TYR A 296 -18.78 8.10 -5.80
N THR A 297 -19.21 9.32 -6.13
CA THR A 297 -18.50 10.56 -5.78
C THR A 297 -19.18 11.41 -4.70
N GLY A 298 -20.35 10.98 -4.21
CA GLY A 298 -21.10 11.64 -3.14
C GLY A 298 -22.03 10.67 -2.43
N GLY A 299 -22.43 11.00 -1.20
CA GLY A 299 -23.15 10.06 -0.35
C GLY A 299 -22.24 8.90 0.05
N VAL A 300 -22.69 7.66 -0.16
CA VAL A 300 -21.94 6.45 0.19
C VAL A 300 -20.82 6.19 -0.81
N VAL A 301 -19.56 6.28 -0.36
CA VAL A 301 -18.36 6.03 -1.20
C VAL A 301 -17.62 4.75 -0.84
N GLY A 302 -17.99 4.12 0.27
CA GLY A 302 -17.45 2.84 0.73
C GLY A 302 -18.55 1.97 1.32
N LEU A 303 -18.44 0.65 1.11
CA LEU A 303 -19.36 -0.33 1.67
C LEU A 303 -18.68 -1.68 1.87
N ALA A 304 -18.83 -2.24 3.07
CA ALA A 304 -18.33 -3.54 3.46
C ALA A 304 -19.40 -4.40 4.14
N TYR A 305 -19.21 -5.72 4.10
CA TYR A 305 -19.87 -6.61 5.05
C TYR A 305 -19.13 -6.64 6.38
N LEU A 306 -19.87 -6.84 7.48
CA LEU A 306 -19.34 -6.80 8.85
C LEU A 306 -18.88 -8.18 9.34
N GLY A 307 -17.64 -8.29 9.81
CA GLY A 307 -17.13 -9.47 10.51
C GLY A 307 -17.08 -10.74 9.65
N VAL A 308 -16.62 -10.57 8.40
CA VAL A 308 -16.74 -11.56 7.32
C VAL A 308 -15.41 -12.07 6.80
N VAL A 309 -14.27 -11.64 7.36
CA VAL A 309 -12.95 -12.11 6.92
C VAL A 309 -12.94 -13.66 6.86
N CYS A 310 -12.43 -14.18 5.76
CA CYS A 310 -12.38 -15.61 5.41
C CYS A 310 -13.72 -16.33 5.23
N THR A 311 -14.84 -15.60 5.13
CA THR A 311 -16.14 -16.17 4.78
C THR A 311 -16.44 -15.98 3.29
N SER A 312 -17.54 -16.54 2.80
CA SER A 312 -18.01 -16.26 1.43
C SER A 312 -18.42 -14.80 1.21
N ASN A 313 -18.52 -13.96 2.26
CA ASN A 313 -18.89 -12.55 2.14
C ASN A 313 -17.72 -11.59 2.42
N ARG A 314 -16.47 -12.08 2.36
CA ARG A 314 -15.20 -11.36 2.63
C ARG A 314 -14.86 -10.23 1.64
N TYR A 315 -15.79 -9.30 1.42
CA TYR A 315 -15.71 -8.30 0.35
C TYR A 315 -16.08 -6.91 0.85
N ASN A 316 -15.45 -5.91 0.24
CA ASN A 316 -15.82 -4.51 0.32
C ASN A 316 -15.61 -3.78 -1.02
N VAL A 317 -16.26 -2.63 -1.17
CA VAL A 317 -16.10 -1.72 -2.30
C VAL A 317 -15.66 -0.36 -1.78
N CYS A 318 -14.62 0.22 -2.38
CA CYS A 318 -14.11 1.55 -2.10
C CYS A 318 -14.16 2.41 -3.37
N SER A 319 -14.61 3.66 -3.27
CA SER A 319 -14.51 4.60 -4.37
C SER A 319 -13.29 5.51 -4.24
N ASP A 320 -12.50 5.62 -5.31
CA ASP A 320 -11.46 6.64 -5.49
C ASP A 320 -12.08 8.03 -5.78
N PHE A 321 -13.01 8.46 -4.93
CA PHE A 321 -13.86 9.63 -5.18
C PHE A 321 -13.08 10.95 -5.14
N SER A 322 -12.06 11.03 -4.28
CA SER A 322 -11.28 12.24 -4.07
C SER A 322 -10.02 12.30 -4.93
N GLY A 323 -9.50 11.15 -5.36
CA GLY A 323 -8.17 11.05 -5.96
C GLY A 323 -7.01 11.13 -4.97
N ILE A 324 -7.26 11.46 -3.70
CA ILE A 324 -6.25 11.74 -2.67
C ILE A 324 -5.88 10.45 -1.96
N ASP A 325 -4.63 10.03 -2.06
CA ASP A 325 -4.17 8.74 -1.53
C ASP A 325 -4.32 8.62 0.00
N ASN A 326 -4.13 9.70 0.77
CA ASN A 326 -4.40 9.70 2.21
C ASN A 326 -5.88 9.40 2.55
N ILE A 327 -6.80 9.93 1.74
CA ILE A 327 -8.26 9.71 1.89
C ILE A 327 -8.61 8.28 1.48
N ASN A 328 -8.04 7.81 0.36
CA ASN A 328 -8.25 6.44 -0.13
C ASN A 328 -7.68 5.40 0.84
N ARG A 329 -6.52 5.67 1.47
CA ARG A 329 -5.98 4.83 2.55
C ARG A 329 -6.97 4.71 3.69
N GLN A 330 -7.45 5.82 4.25
CA GLN A 330 -8.42 5.76 5.35
C GLN A 330 -9.68 5.00 4.92
N LEU A 331 -10.21 5.26 3.72
CA LEU A 331 -11.41 4.59 3.22
C LEU A 331 -11.21 3.06 3.18
N GLN A 332 -10.11 2.60 2.59
CA GLN A 332 -9.82 1.17 2.55
C GLN A 332 -9.60 0.57 3.94
N ALA A 333 -8.87 1.27 4.82
CA ALA A 333 -8.69 0.84 6.21
C ALA A 333 -10.04 0.74 6.94
N HIS A 334 -10.95 1.69 6.74
CA HIS A 334 -12.28 1.72 7.31
C HIS A 334 -13.12 0.51 6.85
N GLU A 335 -13.19 0.26 5.54
CA GLU A 335 -13.95 -0.87 5.00
C GLU A 335 -13.35 -2.23 5.39
N LEU A 336 -12.03 -2.33 5.48
CA LEU A 336 -11.36 -3.50 6.07
C LEU A 336 -11.70 -3.63 7.55
N GLY A 337 -11.73 -2.53 8.32
CA GLY A 337 -12.17 -2.51 9.71
C GLY A 337 -13.55 -3.12 9.89
N HIS A 338 -14.51 -2.76 9.03
CA HIS A 338 -15.82 -3.42 8.97
C HIS A 338 -15.70 -4.92 8.66
N ASN A 339 -14.92 -5.33 7.65
CA ASN A 339 -14.69 -6.75 7.40
C ASN A 339 -14.12 -7.47 8.63
N PHE A 340 -13.28 -6.80 9.44
CA PHE A 340 -12.76 -7.27 10.73
C PHE A 340 -13.69 -7.03 11.94
N ASN A 341 -14.97 -6.76 11.70
CA ASN A 341 -16.02 -6.61 12.72
C ASN A 341 -15.99 -5.31 13.54
N ALA A 342 -15.21 -4.30 13.15
CA ALA A 342 -15.32 -2.97 13.74
C ALA A 342 -16.61 -2.29 13.29
N ILE A 343 -17.27 -1.60 14.21
CA ILE A 343 -18.44 -0.75 13.93
C ILE A 343 -18.03 0.72 13.92
N HIS A 344 -18.93 1.59 13.44
CA HIS A 344 -18.68 3.02 13.48
C HIS A 344 -18.42 3.54 14.89
N ASP A 345 -17.44 4.42 15.02
CA ASP A 345 -17.24 5.22 16.21
C ASP A 345 -18.31 6.31 16.32
N ASN A 346 -18.64 6.70 17.55
CA ASN A 346 -19.53 7.85 17.79
C ASN A 346 -18.79 9.18 17.54
N GLY A 347 -18.47 9.46 16.28
CA GLY A 347 -17.74 10.63 15.83
C GLY A 347 -16.24 10.62 16.18
N GLY A 348 -15.59 11.77 16.02
CA GLY A 348 -14.15 11.94 16.23
C GLY A 348 -13.30 11.78 14.96
N SER A 349 -11.99 11.90 15.13
CA SER A 349 -10.99 11.77 14.07
C SER A 349 -10.40 10.36 14.07
N TYR A 350 -11.25 9.33 14.00
CA TYR A 350 -10.84 7.93 13.93
C TYR A 350 -11.05 7.35 12.54
N ILE A 351 -10.35 6.26 12.24
CA ILE A 351 -10.54 5.50 10.99
C ILE A 351 -12.00 5.06 10.86
N MET A 352 -12.63 4.54 11.92
CA MET A 352 -14.04 4.08 11.91
C MET A 352 -15.07 5.19 12.16
N ALA A 353 -14.70 6.47 12.13
CA ALA A 353 -15.69 7.53 12.12
C ALA A 353 -16.58 7.38 10.86
N PRO A 354 -17.89 7.69 10.92
CA PRO A 354 -18.81 7.55 9.78
C PRO A 354 -18.59 8.60 8.66
N VAL A 355 -17.39 9.17 8.59
CA VAL A 355 -16.95 10.21 7.66
C VAL A 355 -15.52 9.91 7.22
N VAL A 356 -15.18 10.29 5.99
CA VAL A 356 -13.81 10.14 5.46
C VAL A 356 -13.05 11.45 5.67
N ASN A 357 -12.07 11.44 6.57
CA ASN A 357 -11.31 12.61 7.05
C ASN A 357 -9.77 12.45 6.94
N GLY A 358 -9.28 11.32 6.42
CA GLY A 358 -7.86 11.01 6.30
C GLY A 358 -7.17 10.59 7.60
N SER A 359 -7.91 10.23 8.66
CA SER A 359 -7.34 9.75 9.92
C SER A 359 -6.55 8.44 9.74
N SER A 360 -5.51 8.27 10.55
CA SER A 360 -4.72 7.04 10.69
C SER A 360 -4.88 6.42 12.07
N THR A 361 -5.81 6.90 12.89
CA THR A 361 -5.94 6.47 14.30
C THR A 361 -7.16 5.57 14.48
N TRP A 362 -6.96 4.40 15.08
CA TRP A 362 -8.05 3.54 15.54
C TRP A 362 -8.56 3.94 16.93
N SER A 363 -9.85 3.77 17.17
CA SER A 363 -10.39 3.87 18.53
C SER A 363 -10.12 2.58 19.32
N LEU A 364 -10.12 2.66 20.65
CA LEU A 364 -10.01 1.47 21.50
C LEU A 364 -11.15 0.46 21.26
N LEU A 365 -12.33 0.94 20.87
CA LEU A 365 -13.47 0.09 20.53
C LEU A 365 -13.16 -0.74 19.27
N SER A 366 -12.68 -0.09 18.21
CA SER A 366 -12.30 -0.76 16.97
C SER A 366 -11.15 -1.75 17.20
N ILE A 367 -10.12 -1.35 17.97
CA ILE A 367 -9.00 -2.23 18.33
C ILE A 367 -9.50 -3.50 19.04
N GLY A 368 -10.40 -3.37 20.02
CA GLY A 368 -10.99 -4.51 20.72
C GLY A 368 -11.79 -5.44 19.79
N ALA A 369 -12.57 -4.88 18.88
CA ALA A 369 -13.38 -5.63 17.92
C ALA A 369 -12.52 -6.40 16.92
N ILE A 370 -11.51 -5.74 16.33
CA ILE A 370 -10.59 -6.31 15.35
C ILE A 370 -9.76 -7.42 16.00
N ASN A 371 -9.17 -7.19 17.17
CA ASN A 371 -8.44 -8.21 17.94
C ASN A 371 -9.29 -9.47 18.18
N SER A 372 -10.53 -9.27 18.64
CA SER A 372 -11.45 -10.38 18.90
C SER A 372 -11.80 -11.15 17.62
N HIS A 373 -12.02 -10.43 16.52
CA HIS A 373 -12.35 -11.07 15.25
C HIS A 373 -11.15 -11.85 14.70
N MET A 374 -9.95 -11.26 14.67
CA MET A 374 -8.73 -11.92 14.21
C MET A 374 -8.50 -13.25 14.92
N LEU A 375 -8.60 -13.28 16.26
CA LEU A 375 -8.47 -14.50 17.06
C LEU A 375 -9.47 -15.59 16.68
N SER A 376 -10.67 -15.20 16.23
CA SER A 376 -11.71 -16.14 15.79
C SER A 376 -11.52 -16.71 14.38
N ARG A 377 -10.54 -16.23 13.59
CA ARG A 377 -10.36 -16.60 12.17
C ARG A 377 -9.15 -17.51 11.95
N GLY A 378 -9.33 -18.82 11.80
CA GLY A 378 -8.23 -19.78 11.63
C GLY A 378 -7.53 -19.79 10.25
N CYS A 379 -8.05 -19.04 9.29
CA CYS A 379 -7.50 -18.89 7.93
C CYS A 379 -6.25 -18.01 7.84
N LEU A 380 -6.10 -17.04 8.75
CA LEU A 380 -5.06 -16.03 8.65
C LEU A 380 -3.69 -16.70 8.79
N GLY A 381 -2.76 -16.29 7.94
CA GLY A 381 -1.40 -16.81 7.95
C GLY A 381 -0.68 -16.47 9.25
N SER A 382 0.39 -17.22 9.52
CA SER A 382 1.39 -16.85 10.52
C SER A 382 2.63 -16.35 9.79
N CYS A 383 3.27 -15.32 10.31
CA CYS A 383 4.52 -14.78 9.75
C CYS A 383 5.72 -15.74 9.94
N GLY A 384 5.47 -16.96 10.41
CA GLY A 384 6.47 -17.99 10.70
C GLY A 384 7.07 -17.84 12.10
N ASN A 385 7.92 -18.80 12.49
CA ASN A 385 8.89 -18.53 13.55
C ASN A 385 9.89 -17.54 12.98
N VAL A 386 10.10 -16.40 13.64
CA VAL A 386 11.20 -15.50 13.32
C VAL A 386 12.48 -16.31 13.49
N GLU A 387 13.08 -16.81 12.41
CA GLU A 387 14.45 -17.30 12.49
C GLU A 387 15.32 -16.09 12.84
N PRO A 388 16.22 -16.21 13.83
CA PRO A 388 17.11 -15.12 14.18
C PRO A 388 17.86 -14.68 12.91
N PRO A 389 18.09 -13.37 12.73
CA PRO A 389 18.72 -12.87 11.51
C PRO A 389 20.03 -13.62 11.27
N GLU A 390 20.11 -14.37 10.16
CA GLU A 390 21.36 -14.93 9.73
C GLU A 390 22.28 -13.78 9.33
N ALA A 391 23.38 -13.63 10.07
CA ALA A 391 24.40 -12.65 9.75
C ALA A 391 24.93 -12.90 8.32
N ALA A 392 24.62 -11.99 7.39
CA ALA A 392 25.14 -12.01 6.03
C ALA A 392 26.62 -11.56 5.95
N PHE A 393 27.44 -11.97 6.92
CA PHE A 393 28.89 -11.79 6.86
C PHE A 393 29.57 -13.08 7.33
N SER A 394 30.57 -13.50 6.56
CA SER A 394 31.54 -14.49 7.01
C SER A 394 32.78 -13.74 7.50
N ALA A 395 33.12 -13.91 8.78
CA ALA A 395 34.40 -13.48 9.31
C ALA A 395 35.36 -14.66 9.25
N THR A 396 36.44 -14.55 8.48
CA THR A 396 37.57 -15.48 8.59
C THR A 396 38.34 -15.09 9.87
N PRO A 397 38.39 -15.92 10.93
CA PRO A 397 39.09 -15.55 12.15
C PRO A 397 40.60 -15.52 11.85
N ILE A 398 41.20 -14.34 11.76
CA ILE A 398 42.65 -14.19 11.54
C ILE A 398 43.41 -14.16 12.90
N SER A 399 42.70 -13.88 14.00
CA SER A 399 43.22 -14.01 15.37
C SER A 399 42.10 -13.87 16.41
N GLY A 400 42.00 -14.81 17.35
CA GLY A 400 41.16 -14.71 18.54
C GLY A 400 42.03 -14.56 19.79
N CYS A 401 41.50 -13.93 20.84
CA CYS A 401 42.13 -13.94 22.16
C CYS A 401 42.08 -15.35 22.74
N VAL A 402 43.22 -15.87 23.17
CA VAL A 402 43.34 -17.14 23.90
C VAL A 402 42.78 -16.93 25.32
N PRO A 403 41.99 -17.86 25.86
CA PRO A 403 41.29 -17.71 27.14
C PRO A 403 42.19 -17.40 28.35
#